data_AF-A0A6I5RHF2-F1
#
_entry.id   AF-A0A6I5RHF2-F1
#
_cell.length_a   1.000
_cell.length_b   1.000
_cell.length_c   1.000
_cell.angle_alpha   90.00
_cell.angle_beta   90.00
_cell.angle_gamma   90.00
#
_symmetry.space_group_name_H-M   'P 1'
#
loop_
_entity.id
_entity.type
_entity.pdbx_description
1 polymer ?
#
loop_
_entity_poly.entity_id
_entity_poly.type
_entity_poly.pdbx_seq_one_letter_code
_entity_poly.pdbx_strand_id
1 'polypeptide(L)' 'MKLTYRGVSYEYTPPQVPISESTEIGKYRGRTFHFHKLIKALPQPSLDLKYRGVSYHIGAPA' A
#
# COMPACT_ATOMS: atom_id res chain seq x y z
N MET A 1 -12.32 -5.66 18.26
CA MET A 1 -13.22 -4.56 17.85
C MET A 1 -13.43 -4.67 16.34
N LYS A 2 -14.67 -4.71 15.84
CA LYS A 2 -14.95 -4.75 14.39
C LYS A 2 -14.86 -3.34 13.81
N LEU A 3 -14.42 -3.22 12.56
CA LEU A 3 -14.42 -1.94 11.86
C LEU A 3 -15.88 -1.56 11.53
N THR A 4 -16.24 -0.30 11.80
CA THR A 4 -17.57 0.24 11.52
C THR A 4 -17.50 1.35 10.49
N TYR A 5 -18.26 1.23 9.42
CA TYR A 5 -18.43 2.28 8.40
C TYR A 5 -19.92 2.53 8.19
N ARG A 6 -20.33 3.81 8.29
CA ARG A 6 -21.75 4.24 8.19
C ARG A 6 -22.73 3.45 9.07
N GLY A 7 -22.30 3.06 10.29
CA GLY A 7 -23.13 2.32 11.24
C GLY A 7 -23.21 0.81 11.00
N VAL A 8 -22.61 0.29 9.93
CA VAL A 8 -22.52 -1.15 9.66
C VAL A 8 -21.18 -1.68 10.16
N SER A 9 -21.20 -2.84 10.83
CA SER A 9 -19.99 -3.55 11.23
C SER A 9 -19.54 -4.49 10.13
N TYR A 10 -18.24 -4.49 9.82
CA TYR A 10 -17.65 -5.31 8.78
C TYR A 10 -16.75 -6.38 9.39
N GLU A 11 -16.80 -7.59 8.83
CA GLU A 11 -15.77 -8.60 9.03
C GLU A 11 -14.56 -8.21 8.19
N TYR A 12 -13.53 -7.67 8.85
CA TYR A 12 -12.32 -7.24 8.19
C TYR A 12 -11.29 -8.36 8.20
N THR A 13 -10.99 -8.91 7.02
CA THR A 13 -9.84 -9.79 6.79
C THR A 13 -8.70 -8.96 6.20
N PRO A 14 -7.73 -8.49 7.01
CA PRO A 14 -6.62 -7.71 6.49
C PRO A 14 -5.80 -8.53 5.50
N PRO A 15 -5.37 -7.94 4.37
CA PRO A 15 -4.46 -8.59 3.46
C PRO A 15 -3.13 -8.86 4.17
N GLN A 16 -2.68 -10.12 4.15
CA GLN A 16 -1.39 -10.51 4.71
C GLN A 16 -0.30 -10.20 3.68
N VAL A 17 0.46 -9.14 3.93
CA VAL A 17 1.58 -8.75 3.07
C VAL A 17 2.89 -9.20 3.73
N PRO A 18 3.70 -10.05 3.07
CA PRO A 18 4.94 -10.52 3.65
C PRO A 18 5.99 -9.40 3.66
N ILE A 19 6.41 -9.02 4.87
CA ILE A 19 7.35 -7.93 5.14
C ILE A 19 8.57 -8.51 5.85
N SER A 20 9.77 -8.11 5.43
CA SER A 20 11.00 -8.37 6.18
C SER A 20 11.33 -7.18 7.07
N GLU A 21 11.81 -7.47 8.27
CA GLU A 21 12.41 -6.47 9.14
C GLU A 21 13.72 -6.01 8.50
N SER A 22 13.89 -4.69 8.37
CA SER A 22 15.18 -4.16 7.99
C SER A 22 16.01 -3.88 9.24
N THR A 23 17.32 -4.09 9.15
CA THR A 23 18.28 -3.71 10.19
C THR A 23 18.39 -2.18 10.33
N GLU A 24 17.83 -1.43 9.39
CA GLU A 24 17.89 0.02 9.36
C GLU A 24 16.87 0.59 10.37
N ILE A 25 17.38 1.36 11.33
CA ILE A 25 16.59 2.03 12.36
C ILE A 25 16.83 3.53 12.24
N GLY A 26 15.75 4.30 12.06
CA GLY A 26 15.78 5.76 12.00
C GLY A 26 15.25 6.42 13.27
N LYS A 27 15.41 7.74 13.36
CA LYS A 27 14.69 8.57 14.33
C LYS A 27 13.79 9.56 13.61
N TYR A 28 12.48 9.50 13.87
CA TYR A 28 11.49 10.45 13.37
C TYR A 28 10.83 11.20 14.53
N ARG A 29 11.01 12.52 14.57
CA ARG A 29 10.49 13.42 15.64
C ARG A 29 10.83 12.93 17.06
N GLY A 30 12.05 12.46 17.26
CA GLY A 30 12.54 11.98 18.55
C GLY A 30 12.15 10.54 18.92
N ARG A 31 11.38 9.84 18.07
CA ARG A 31 11.01 8.42 18.27
C ARG A 31 11.78 7.52 17.32
N THR A 32 12.08 6.31 17.77
CA THR A 32 12.67 5.25 16.95
C THR A 32 11.66 4.79 15.89
N PHE A 33 12.10 4.70 14.63
CA PHE A 33 11.31 4.27 13.49
C PHE A 33 12.02 3.11 12.79
N HIS A 34 11.33 1.98 12.62
CA HIS A 34 11.86 0.82 11.91
C HIS A 34 11.45 0.89 10.45
N PHE A 35 12.41 0.69 9.55
CA PHE A 35 12.09 0.53 8.14
C PHE A 35 11.68 -0.93 7.88
N HIS A 36 10.70 -1.10 7.00
CA HIS A 36 10.13 -2.39 6.63
C HIS A 36 10.24 -2.53 5.11
N LYS A 37 10.74 -3.67 4.63
CA LYS A 37 10.86 -3.95 3.19
C LYS A 37 9.91 -5.08 2.81
N LEU A 38 9.32 -5.00 1.62
CA LEU A 38 8.46 -6.06 1.10
C LEU A 38 9.32 -7.26 0.68
N ILE A 39 8.91 -8.48 1.05
CA ILE A 39 9.63 -9.71 0.65
C ILE A 39 9.47 -9.94 -0.85
N LYS A 40 8.31 -9.59 -1.41
CA LYS A 40 8.00 -9.69 -2.85
C LYS A 40 7.45 -8.36 -3.35
N ALA A 41 7.94 -7.90 -4.50
CA ALA A 41 7.37 -6.74 -5.18
C ALA A 41 5.91 -7.03 -5.55
N LEU A 42 5.01 -6.14 -5.17
CA LEU A 42 3.62 -6.22 -5.60
C LEU A 42 3.54 -5.79 -7.07
N PRO A 43 2.76 -6.49 -7.91
CA PRO A 43 2.58 -6.10 -9.30
C PRO A 43 1.95 -4.70 -9.35
N GLN A 44 2.63 -3.76 -10.02
CA GLN A 44 2.06 -2.45 -10.29
C GLN A 44 1.02 -2.60 -11.41
N PRO A 45 -0.23 -2.15 -11.22
CA PRO A 45 -1.23 -2.26 -12.28
C PRO A 45 -0.85 -1.37 -13.47
N SER A 46 -0.95 -1.91 -14.68
CA SER A 46 -0.98 -1.13 -15.91
C SER A 46 -2.42 -0.76 -16.25
N LEU A 47 -2.68 0.52 -16.44
CA LEU A 47 -4.04 1.03 -16.67
C LEU A 47 -4.04 2.09 -17.77
N ASP A 48 -4.96 1.90 -18.72
CA ASP A 48 -5.35 2.94 -19.67
C ASP A 48 -6.46 3.80 -19.05
N LEU A 49 -6.16 5.07 -18.85
CA LEU A 49 -7.03 6.05 -18.20
C LEU A 49 -7.36 7.17 -19.17
N LYS A 50 -8.42 7.94 -18.87
CA LYS A 50 -8.76 9.18 -19.56
C LYS A 50 -8.95 10.30 -18.54
N TYR A 51 -8.18 11.39 -18.67
CA TYR A 51 -8.34 12.59 -17.86
C TYR A 51 -8.77 13.77 -18.72
N ARG A 52 -9.96 14.31 -18.45
CA ARG A 52 -10.59 15.41 -19.22
C ARG A 52 -10.58 15.17 -20.74
N GLY A 53 -10.79 13.92 -21.16
CA GLY A 53 -10.80 13.50 -22.56
C GLY A 53 -9.44 13.12 -23.15
N VAL A 54 -8.33 13.36 -22.44
CA VAL A 54 -6.98 13.00 -22.88
C VAL A 54 -6.61 11.60 -22.36
N SER A 55 -6.12 10.73 -23.25
CA SER A 55 -5.63 9.40 -22.87
C SER A 55 -4.35 9.50 -22.03
N TYR A 56 -4.28 8.70 -20.98
CA TYR A 56 -3.16 8.64 -20.05
C TYR A 56 -2.91 7.19 -19.66
N HIS A 57 -1.67 6.71 -19.76
CA HIS A 57 -1.30 5.36 -19.32
C HIS A 57 -0.43 5.46 -18.07
N ILE A 58 -0.64 4.55 -17.12
CA ILE A 58 0.19 4.38 -15.93
C ILE A 58 0.69 2.94 -15.84
N GLY A 59 1.92 2.76 -15.37
CA GLY A 59 2.60 1.45 -15.32
C GLY A 59 3.68 1.31 -16.40
N ALA A 60 4.35 0.15 -16.44
CA ALA A 60 5.33 -0.15 -17.48
C ALA A 60 4.64 -0.23 -18.86
N PRO A 61 5.24 0.29 -19.95
CA PRO A 61 4.71 0.10 -21.29
C PRO A 61 4.70 -1.39 -21.64
N ALA A 62 3.66 -1.83 -22.35
CA ALA A 62 3.51 -3.21 -22.83
C ALA A 62 4.63 -3.63 -23.79
#